data_AF-A0A5N9DRP2-F1
#
_entry.id   AF-A0A5N9DRP2-F1
#
_cell.length_a   1.000
_cell.length_b   1.000
_cell.length_c   1.000
_cell.angle_alpha   90.00
_cell.angle_beta   90.00
_cell.angle_gamma   90.00
#
_symmetry.space_group_name_H-M   'P 1'
#
loop_
_entity.id
_entity.type
_entity.pdbx_description
1 polymer ?
#
loop_
_entity_poly.entity_id
_entity_poly.type
_entity_poly.pdbx_seq_one_letter_code
_entity_poly.pdbx_strand_id
1 'polypeptide(L)'
;MSIQNMQIPENQMAWPRKRFTGTIGLYGACLGIAAILISFMSPESGFLESAPDTQQVSNMSNYVWQTAQDTTLLRAIILSVCGFIGGAFITIPVAYWWFGKKPTFTAYSKKTLDSRGVPAWLMMGLMYGLIFPLVVGAYFLPFGREFILFLTGLTSVPDLVISQTDLFTGKWIRFMFVVGARLLFAGIFAGFAFGPGAWIIDKFVSSDNQKSSRFTSWIITFAMSSGVILFALIWVSGD
;
A
#
# COMPACT_ATOMS: atom_id res chain seq x y z
N MET A 1 -50.78 -2.54 -0.57
CA MET A 1 -49.79 -1.74 0.20
C MET A 1 -48.49 -1.74 -0.60
N SER A 2 -48.31 -0.76 -1.50
CA SER A 2 -47.12 -0.70 -2.37
C SER A 2 -45.96 -0.12 -1.58
N ILE A 3 -44.92 -0.93 -1.34
CA ILE A 3 -43.65 -0.46 -0.82
C ILE A 3 -43.07 0.47 -1.89
N GLN A 4 -43.21 1.78 -1.69
CA GLN A 4 -42.53 2.77 -2.51
C GLN A 4 -41.03 2.50 -2.37
N ASN A 5 -40.44 2.00 -3.44
CA ASN A 5 -38.99 1.97 -3.63
C ASN A 5 -38.49 3.41 -3.52
N MET A 6 -38.11 3.85 -2.32
CA MET A 6 -37.36 5.09 -2.12
C MET A 6 -36.05 4.97 -2.92
N GLN A 7 -36.08 5.49 -4.14
CA GLN A 7 -34.90 5.69 -4.96
C GLN A 7 -34.20 6.92 -4.38
N ILE A 8 -33.20 6.68 -3.53
CA ILE A 8 -32.29 7.75 -3.09
C ILE A 8 -31.65 8.35 -4.36
N PRO A 9 -31.73 9.68 -4.57
CA PRO A 9 -31.17 10.31 -5.77
C PRO A 9 -29.68 9.99 -5.93
N GLU A 10 -29.25 9.66 -7.15
CA GLU A 10 -27.86 9.28 -7.45
C GLU A 10 -26.83 10.31 -6.95
N ASN A 11 -27.19 11.59 -6.96
CA ASN A 11 -26.36 12.70 -6.50
C ASN A 11 -26.09 12.63 -4.98
N GLN A 12 -27.01 12.05 -4.19
CA GLN A 12 -26.84 11.91 -2.74
C GLN A 12 -25.95 10.71 -2.34
N MET A 13 -25.72 9.76 -3.25
CA MET A 13 -24.81 8.62 -3.02
C MET A 13 -23.37 8.86 -3.50
N ALA A 14 -23.10 9.95 -4.22
CA ALA A 14 -21.77 10.24 -4.75
C ALA A 14 -20.73 10.49 -3.64
N TRP A 15 -21.11 11.23 -2.60
CA TRP A 15 -20.21 11.60 -1.50
C TRP A 15 -19.84 10.42 -0.60
N PRO A 16 -20.80 9.58 -0.12
CA PRO A 16 -20.47 8.38 0.66
C PRO A 16 -19.54 7.40 -0.08
N ARG A 17 -19.70 7.25 -1.40
CA ARG A 17 -18.85 6.38 -2.24
C ARG A 17 -17.41 6.88 -2.33
N LYS A 18 -17.23 8.18 -2.60
CA LYS A 18 -15.89 8.80 -2.64
C LYS A 18 -15.18 8.67 -1.29
N ARG A 19 -15.90 8.91 -0.20
CA ARG A 19 -15.38 8.74 1.16
C ARG A 19 -14.95 7.30 1.41
N PHE A 20 -15.83 6.33 1.14
CA PHE A 20 -15.51 4.92 1.33
C PHE A 20 -14.27 4.51 0.53
N THR A 21 -14.22 4.88 -0.75
CA THR A 21 -13.09 4.57 -1.65
C THR A 21 -11.81 5.22 -1.12
N GLY A 22 -11.89 6.47 -0.65
CA GLY A 22 -10.77 7.20 -0.07
C GLY A 22 -10.25 6.58 1.23
N THR A 23 -11.14 6.16 2.13
CA THR A 23 -10.75 5.55 3.42
C THR A 23 -10.11 4.19 3.23
N ILE A 24 -10.68 3.34 2.37
CA ILE A 24 -10.09 2.02 2.07
C ILE A 24 -8.79 2.16 1.27
N GLY A 25 -8.75 3.08 0.31
CA GLY A 25 -7.56 3.38 -0.48
C GLY A 25 -6.40 3.86 0.39
N LEU A 26 -6.68 4.78 1.33
CA LEU A 26 -5.67 5.28 2.27
C LEU A 26 -5.15 4.17 3.17
N TYR A 27 -6.04 3.35 3.75
CA TYR A 27 -5.65 2.24 4.60
C TYR A 27 -4.80 1.21 3.85
N GLY A 28 -5.19 0.86 2.61
CA GLY A 28 -4.41 0.01 1.72
C GLY A 28 -3.03 0.58 1.39
N ALA A 29 -2.95 1.88 1.13
CA ALA A 29 -1.69 2.56 0.86
C ALA A 29 -0.74 2.50 2.08
N CYS A 30 -1.25 2.73 3.28
CA CYS A 30 -0.47 2.63 4.51
C CYS A 30 -0.01 1.20 4.82
N LEU A 31 -0.84 0.20 4.54
CA LEU A 31 -0.43 -1.21 4.59
C LEU A 31 0.68 -1.52 3.58
N GLY A 32 0.63 -0.91 2.40
CA GLY A 32 1.69 -1.02 1.41
C GLY A 32 3.02 -0.42 1.88
N ILE A 33 3.00 0.73 2.56
CA ILE A 33 4.18 1.29 3.24
C ILE A 33 4.75 0.29 4.24
N ALA A 34 3.90 -0.21 5.16
CA ALA A 34 4.33 -1.11 6.22
C ALA A 34 4.94 -2.40 5.66
N ALA A 35 4.33 -3.00 4.64
CA ALA A 35 4.86 -4.21 4.01
C ALA A 35 6.26 -3.99 3.40
N ILE A 36 6.48 -2.84 2.76
CA ILE A 36 7.79 -2.51 2.16
C ILE A 36 8.84 -2.24 3.23
N LEU A 37 8.50 -1.48 4.27
CA LEU A 37 9.41 -1.18 5.38
C LEU A 37 9.84 -2.48 6.07
N ILE A 38 8.90 -3.36 6.42
CA ILE A 38 9.19 -4.63 7.08
C ILE A 38 10.07 -5.55 6.23
N SER A 39 9.88 -5.55 4.90
CA SER A 39 10.65 -6.45 4.01
C SER A 39 12.03 -5.93 3.62
N PHE A 40 12.22 -4.63 3.49
CA PHE A 40 13.45 -4.06 2.90
C PHE A 40 14.25 -3.15 3.84
N MET A 41 13.67 -2.79 4.99
CA MET A 41 14.36 -2.04 6.03
C MET A 41 14.64 -2.92 7.26
N SER A 42 14.26 -4.21 7.25
CA SER A 42 14.64 -5.10 8.34
C SER A 42 16.16 -5.30 8.36
N PRO A 43 16.78 -5.40 9.55
CA PRO A 43 18.23 -5.56 9.71
C PRO A 43 18.85 -6.72 8.91
N GLU A 44 18.04 -7.74 8.60
CA GLU A 44 18.47 -8.96 7.89
C GLU A 44 18.17 -8.95 6.39
N SER A 45 17.53 -7.90 5.86
CA SER A 45 16.96 -7.92 4.50
C SER A 45 17.98 -8.07 3.37
N GLY A 46 19.28 -7.89 3.63
CA GLY A 46 20.38 -8.23 2.72
C GLY A 46 20.27 -7.62 1.31
N PHE A 47 19.36 -6.65 1.11
CA PHE A 47 19.00 -6.17 -0.22
C PHE A 47 20.12 -5.33 -0.84
N LEU A 48 21.03 -4.84 0.00
CA LEU A 48 22.31 -4.25 -0.38
C LEU A 48 23.34 -4.61 0.69
N GLU A 49 24.02 -5.75 0.51
CA GLU A 49 25.32 -6.01 1.13
C GLU A 49 26.22 -4.79 0.84
N SER A 50 26.47 -4.00 1.88
CA SER A 50 27.35 -2.85 1.86
C SER A 50 28.79 -3.31 1.61
N ALA A 51 29.50 -2.56 0.77
CA ALA A 51 30.94 -2.58 0.43
C ALA A 51 31.83 -3.67 1.08
N PRO A 52 32.72 -4.32 0.30
CA PRO A 52 33.62 -5.36 0.84
C PRO A 52 34.38 -4.84 2.06
N ASP A 53 34.45 -5.67 3.12
CA ASP A 53 35.08 -5.42 4.44
C ASP A 53 36.56 -4.97 4.39
N THR A 54 37.15 -4.79 3.21
CA THR A 54 38.58 -4.53 3.01
C THR A 54 38.97 -3.05 3.01
N GLN A 55 38.06 -2.11 3.26
CA GLN A 55 38.42 -0.68 3.40
C GLN A 55 37.88 -0.04 4.70
N GLN A 56 38.19 -0.65 5.85
CA GLN A 56 38.20 0.05 7.13
C GLN A 56 39.43 0.98 7.22
N VAL A 57 39.32 2.17 6.62
CA VAL A 57 40.28 3.25 6.88
C VAL A 57 39.75 4.08 8.05
N SER A 58 40.53 4.15 9.12
CA SER A 58 40.20 4.69 10.45
C SER A 58 39.73 6.16 10.51
N ASN A 59 39.79 6.89 9.39
CA ASN A 59 39.35 8.29 9.28
C ASN A 59 38.02 8.47 8.52
N MET A 60 37.41 7.38 8.04
CA MET A 60 36.23 7.41 7.18
C MET A 60 34.91 7.26 7.94
N SER A 61 34.95 7.02 9.27
CA SER A 61 33.77 6.69 10.07
C SER A 61 32.69 7.77 10.02
N ASN A 62 33.01 9.03 10.32
CA ASN A 62 31.98 10.08 10.41
C ASN A 62 31.31 10.38 9.06
N TYR A 63 32.08 10.36 7.96
CA TYR A 63 31.52 10.56 6.61
C TYR A 63 30.73 9.33 6.13
N VAL A 64 31.19 8.12 6.42
CA VAL A 64 30.48 6.89 6.04
C VAL A 64 29.19 6.74 6.84
N TRP A 65 29.19 7.04 8.14
CA TRP A 65 27.98 7.02 8.95
C TRP A 65 26.96 8.06 8.48
N GLN A 66 27.41 9.29 8.15
CA GLN A 66 26.51 10.33 7.66
C GLN A 66 25.99 10.05 6.24
N THR A 67 26.84 9.55 5.34
CA THR A 67 26.45 9.17 3.96
C THR A 67 25.58 7.90 3.96
N ALA A 68 25.84 6.94 4.85
CA ALA A 68 24.99 5.78 5.06
C ALA A 68 23.64 6.17 5.66
N GLN A 69 23.60 7.14 6.58
CA GLN A 69 22.37 7.62 7.21
C GLN A 69 21.53 8.47 6.24
N ASP A 70 22.16 9.34 5.45
CA ASP A 70 21.51 10.14 4.40
C ASP A 70 20.92 9.24 3.31
N THR A 71 21.65 8.20 2.89
CA THR A 71 21.14 7.24 1.91
C THR A 71 20.07 6.30 2.48
N THR A 72 20.11 5.97 3.77
CA THR A 72 19.09 5.13 4.43
C THR A 72 17.75 5.84 4.53
N LEU A 73 17.74 7.12 4.91
CA LEU A 73 16.52 7.92 4.97
C LEU A 73 15.93 8.13 3.57
N LEU A 74 16.77 8.45 2.58
CA LEU A 74 16.34 8.58 1.18
C LEU A 74 15.71 7.29 0.66
N ARG A 75 16.33 6.14 0.92
CA ARG A 75 15.81 4.80 0.56
C ARG A 75 14.46 4.55 1.22
N ALA A 76 14.35 4.77 2.53
CA ALA A 76 13.10 4.57 3.27
C ALA A 76 11.95 5.40 2.69
N ILE A 77 12.21 6.67 2.35
CA ILE A 77 11.19 7.54 1.74
C ILE A 77 10.76 7.01 0.37
N ILE A 78 11.70 6.73 -0.53
CA ILE A 78 11.37 6.30 -1.90
C ILE A 78 10.65 4.95 -1.89
N LEU A 79 11.12 4.01 -1.09
CA LEU A 79 10.49 2.69 -0.94
C LEU A 79 9.10 2.81 -0.31
N SER A 80 8.91 3.68 0.69
CA SER A 80 7.59 3.96 1.27
C SER A 80 6.64 4.55 0.23
N VAL A 81 7.09 5.47 -0.62
CA VAL A 81 6.27 6.01 -1.72
C VAL A 81 5.86 4.90 -2.70
N CYS A 82 6.77 3.98 -3.02
CA CYS A 82 6.46 2.82 -3.88
C CYS A 82 5.40 1.90 -3.24
N GLY A 83 5.53 1.61 -1.95
CA GLY A 83 4.53 0.85 -1.19
C GLY A 83 3.18 1.54 -1.11
N PHE A 84 3.18 2.85 -0.86
CA PHE A 84 1.98 3.69 -0.81
C PHE A 84 1.23 3.66 -2.14
N ILE A 85 1.92 3.94 -3.24
CA ILE A 85 1.32 3.97 -4.57
C ILE A 85 0.86 2.56 -4.97
N GLY A 86 1.66 1.52 -4.73
CA GLY A 86 1.29 0.14 -5.04
C GLY A 86 0.05 -0.34 -4.27
N GLY A 87 -0.02 -0.03 -2.98
CA GLY A 87 -1.19 -0.35 -2.14
C GLY A 87 -2.44 0.40 -2.58
N ALA A 88 -2.31 1.69 -2.89
CA ALA A 88 -3.40 2.53 -3.42
C ALA A 88 -3.87 2.07 -4.80
N PHE A 89 -2.94 1.68 -5.68
CA PHE A 89 -3.21 1.26 -7.06
C PHE A 89 -4.10 0.01 -7.12
N ILE A 90 -4.01 -0.87 -6.12
CA ILE A 90 -4.86 -2.06 -6.02
C ILE A 90 -6.18 -1.71 -5.35
N THR A 91 -6.13 -1.00 -4.22
CA THR A 91 -7.29 -0.84 -3.35
C THR A 91 -8.29 0.19 -3.86
N ILE A 92 -7.84 1.28 -4.49
CA ILE A 92 -8.71 2.34 -5.01
C ILE A 92 -9.59 1.83 -6.16
N PRO A 93 -9.08 1.17 -7.22
CA PRO A 93 -9.93 0.67 -8.30
C PRO A 93 -10.90 -0.41 -7.83
N VAL A 94 -10.47 -1.31 -6.96
CA VAL A 94 -11.35 -2.37 -6.44
C VAL A 94 -12.44 -1.79 -5.55
N ALA A 95 -12.10 -0.87 -4.65
CA ALA A 95 -13.08 -0.13 -3.86
C ALA A 95 -13.98 0.75 -4.74
N TYR A 96 -13.51 1.26 -5.87
CA TYR A 96 -14.35 2.01 -6.79
C TYR A 96 -15.29 1.11 -7.60
N TRP A 97 -14.82 -0.02 -8.14
CA TRP A 97 -15.64 -0.91 -8.96
C TRP A 97 -16.68 -1.67 -8.15
N TRP A 98 -16.36 -2.04 -6.93
CA TRP A 98 -17.29 -2.77 -6.09
C TRP A 98 -18.34 -1.85 -5.42
N PHE A 99 -18.13 -0.53 -5.46
CA PHE A 99 -18.96 0.49 -4.79
C PHE A 99 -19.41 1.63 -5.71
N GLY A 100 -19.08 1.54 -6.99
CA GLY A 100 -19.30 2.56 -8.00
C GLY A 100 -20.76 2.66 -8.42
N LYS A 101 -21.04 3.47 -9.44
CA LYS A 101 -22.41 3.72 -9.93
C LYS A 101 -23.16 2.45 -10.38
N LYS A 102 -22.44 1.38 -10.71
CA LYS A 102 -22.98 0.06 -11.07
C LYS A 102 -22.09 -1.01 -10.42
N PRO A 103 -22.34 -1.44 -9.17
CA PRO A 103 -21.56 -2.52 -8.58
C PRO A 103 -21.80 -3.79 -9.41
N THR A 104 -20.73 -4.37 -9.96
CA THR A 104 -20.80 -5.52 -10.87
C THR A 104 -21.21 -6.81 -10.16
N PHE A 105 -21.07 -6.88 -8.83
CA PHE A 105 -21.46 -8.02 -8.02
C PHE A 105 -22.85 -7.80 -7.40
N THR A 106 -23.88 -8.33 -8.08
CA THR A 106 -25.31 -8.13 -7.80
C THR A 106 -25.84 -8.81 -6.53
N ALA A 107 -25.04 -9.63 -5.83
CA ALA A 107 -25.43 -10.23 -4.55
C ALA A 107 -25.52 -9.21 -3.38
N TYR A 108 -24.92 -8.03 -3.53
CA TYR A 108 -24.86 -6.97 -2.50
C TYR A 108 -25.54 -5.67 -2.94
N SER A 109 -26.44 -5.74 -3.93
CA SER A 109 -27.26 -4.60 -4.35
C SER A 109 -28.55 -4.52 -3.52
N LYS A 110 -28.43 -4.06 -2.27
CA LYS A 110 -29.51 -3.25 -1.70
C LYS A 110 -28.98 -1.84 -1.48
N LYS A 111 -29.82 -0.86 -1.79
CA LYS A 111 -29.60 0.59 -1.76
C LYS A 111 -29.29 1.14 -0.36
N THR A 112 -28.73 0.36 0.55
CA THR A 112 -28.64 0.63 1.98
C THR A 112 -27.19 0.70 2.42
N LEU A 113 -26.93 1.56 3.40
CA LEU A 113 -25.68 1.69 4.14
C LEU A 113 -25.41 0.44 5.01
N ASP A 114 -25.59 -0.77 4.49
CA ASP A 114 -25.37 -1.98 5.27
C ASP A 114 -23.89 -2.39 5.21
N SER A 115 -23.32 -2.65 6.39
CA SER A 115 -21.96 -3.20 6.55
C SER A 115 -21.88 -4.53 5.83
N ARG A 116 -20.80 -4.76 5.06
CA ARG A 116 -20.57 -6.05 4.41
C ARG A 116 -20.25 -7.13 5.44
N GLY A 117 -20.57 -8.36 5.07
CA GLY A 117 -20.19 -9.54 5.83
C GLY A 117 -18.67 -9.70 5.90
N VAL A 118 -18.19 -10.18 7.04
CA VAL A 118 -16.78 -10.49 7.32
C VAL A 118 -16.12 -11.33 6.20
N PRO A 119 -16.78 -12.35 5.58
CA PRO A 119 -16.12 -13.18 4.56
C PRO A 119 -15.65 -12.41 3.33
N ALA A 120 -16.40 -11.39 2.89
CA ALA A 120 -16.01 -10.58 1.72
C ALA A 120 -14.73 -9.79 1.98
N TRP A 121 -14.59 -9.27 3.20
CA TRP A 121 -13.40 -8.53 3.63
C TRP A 121 -12.18 -9.43 3.84
N LEU A 122 -12.37 -10.64 4.35
CA LEU A 122 -11.29 -11.63 4.46
C LEU A 122 -10.78 -12.08 3.07
N MET A 123 -11.70 -12.34 2.13
CA MET A 123 -11.33 -12.67 0.75
C MET A 123 -10.54 -11.54 0.11
N MET A 124 -10.92 -10.29 0.38
CA MET A 124 -10.15 -9.12 -0.06
C MET A 124 -8.79 -9.00 0.58
N GLY A 125 -8.68 -9.28 1.87
CA GLY A 125 -7.40 -9.34 2.54
C GLY A 125 -6.47 -10.35 1.84
N LEU A 126 -6.98 -11.54 1.55
CA LEU A 126 -6.24 -12.56 0.82
C LEU A 126 -5.84 -12.10 -0.59
N MET A 127 -6.77 -11.51 -1.35
CA MET A 127 -6.46 -10.97 -2.68
C MET A 127 -5.43 -9.85 -2.62
N TYR A 128 -5.56 -8.93 -1.67
CA TYR A 128 -4.58 -7.86 -1.45
C TYR A 128 -3.21 -8.46 -1.16
N GLY A 129 -3.13 -9.44 -0.26
CA GLY A 129 -1.85 -10.04 0.13
C GLY A 129 -1.15 -10.83 -0.96
N LEU A 130 -1.89 -11.37 -1.94
CA LEU A 130 -1.32 -12.03 -3.11
C LEU A 130 -0.98 -11.06 -4.24
N ILE A 131 -1.83 -10.07 -4.51
CA ILE A 131 -1.68 -9.17 -5.65
C ILE A 131 -0.68 -8.05 -5.34
N PHE A 132 -0.65 -7.54 -4.10
CA PHE A 132 0.25 -6.45 -3.70
C PHE A 132 1.73 -6.76 -3.98
N PRO A 133 2.28 -7.90 -3.55
CA PRO A 133 3.67 -8.27 -3.85
C PRO A 133 3.98 -8.31 -5.34
N LEU A 134 3.04 -8.83 -6.13
CA LEU A 134 3.20 -8.95 -7.59
C LEU A 134 3.21 -7.56 -8.24
N VAL A 135 2.23 -6.71 -7.95
CA VAL A 135 2.13 -5.36 -8.53
C VAL A 135 3.33 -4.50 -8.14
N VAL A 136 3.71 -4.54 -6.86
CA VAL A 136 4.85 -3.76 -6.36
C VAL A 136 6.17 -4.30 -6.87
N GLY A 137 6.34 -5.62 -6.91
CA GLY A 137 7.52 -6.28 -7.48
C GLY A 137 7.65 -6.11 -8.99
N ALA A 138 6.54 -6.00 -9.72
CA ALA A 138 6.54 -5.86 -11.18
C ALA A 138 7.18 -4.56 -11.64
N TYR A 139 6.87 -3.45 -10.95
CA TYR A 139 7.24 -2.12 -11.43
C TYR A 139 7.69 -1.17 -10.33
N PHE A 140 6.91 -1.01 -9.25
CA PHE A 140 7.16 0.06 -8.26
C PHE A 140 8.50 -0.08 -7.53
N LEU A 141 8.87 -1.28 -7.10
CA LEU A 141 10.17 -1.50 -6.45
C LEU A 141 11.37 -1.37 -7.40
N PRO A 142 11.37 -2.03 -8.59
CA PRO A 142 12.42 -1.80 -9.57
C PRO A 142 12.57 -0.32 -9.96
N PHE A 143 11.44 0.37 -10.16
CA PHE A 143 11.41 1.81 -10.40
C PHE A 143 12.09 2.59 -9.26
N GLY A 144 11.68 2.33 -8.01
CA GLY A 144 12.24 2.99 -6.83
C GLY A 144 13.74 2.78 -6.70
N ARG A 145 14.24 1.57 -7.02
CA ARG A 145 15.67 1.25 -7.02
C ARG A 145 16.45 2.08 -8.04
N GLU A 146 16.01 2.11 -9.29
CA GLU A 146 16.69 2.90 -10.34
C GLU A 146 16.63 4.40 -10.04
N PHE A 147 15.53 4.87 -9.43
CA PHE A 147 15.40 6.26 -9.01
C PHE A 147 16.33 6.62 -7.84
N ILE A 148 16.55 5.71 -6.89
CA ILE A 148 17.57 5.87 -5.84
C ILE A 148 18.95 6.00 -6.48
N LEU A 149 19.32 5.12 -7.41
CA LEU A 149 20.62 5.15 -8.08
C LEU A 149 20.85 6.47 -8.83
N PHE A 150 19.81 6.97 -9.50
CA PHE A 150 19.82 8.29 -10.13
C PHE A 150 20.05 9.41 -9.12
N LEU A 151 19.30 9.46 -8.01
CA LEU A 151 19.43 10.50 -6.99
C LEU A 151 20.77 10.47 -6.25
N THR A 152 21.41 9.30 -6.16
CA THR A 152 22.76 9.16 -5.60
C THR A 152 23.87 9.45 -6.62
N GLY A 153 23.53 9.82 -7.86
CA GLY A 153 24.50 10.11 -8.92
C GLY A 153 25.21 8.88 -9.50
N LEU A 154 24.70 7.67 -9.23
CA LEU A 154 25.25 6.40 -9.75
C LEU A 154 24.73 6.08 -11.16
N THR A 155 23.74 6.82 -11.64
CA THR A 155 23.10 6.59 -12.94
C THR A 155 22.76 7.92 -13.59
N SER A 156 22.98 8.04 -14.90
CA SER A 156 22.70 9.26 -15.65
C SER A 156 21.21 9.35 -16.07
N VAL A 157 20.74 10.53 -16.48
CA VAL A 157 19.35 10.69 -16.97
C VAL A 157 19.04 9.77 -18.16
N PRO A 158 19.89 9.64 -19.19
CA PRO A 158 19.66 8.69 -20.27
C PRO A 158 19.52 7.25 -19.79
N ASP A 159 20.38 6.81 -18.88
CA ASP A 159 20.36 5.44 -18.34
C ASP A 159 19.06 5.18 -17.55
N LEU A 160 18.57 6.17 -16.80
CA LEU A 160 17.29 6.09 -16.10
C LEU A 160 16.12 5.93 -17.10
N VAL A 161 16.11 6.70 -18.19
CA VAL A 161 15.05 6.61 -19.20
C VAL A 161 15.06 5.25 -19.91
N ILE A 162 16.24 4.73 -20.22
CA ILE A 162 16.42 3.39 -20.80
C ILE A 162 15.92 2.32 -19.81
N SER A 163 16.30 2.42 -18.53
CA SER A 163 15.88 1.45 -17.52
C SER A 163 14.36 1.44 -17.32
N GLN A 164 13.68 2.59 -17.41
CA GLN A 164 12.22 2.64 -17.40
C GLN A 164 11.59 2.01 -18.63
N THR A 165 12.18 2.23 -19.80
CA THR A 165 11.70 1.63 -21.06
C THR A 165 11.82 0.11 -21.00
N ASP A 166 12.95 -0.41 -20.50
CA ASP A 166 13.20 -1.84 -20.29
C ASP A 166 12.24 -2.48 -19.27
N LEU A 167 11.97 -1.77 -18.17
CA LEU A 167 11.02 -2.20 -17.16
C LEU A 167 9.63 -2.35 -17.76
N PHE A 168 9.18 -1.35 -18.53
CA PHE A 168 7.86 -1.36 -19.14
C PHE A 168 7.70 -2.39 -20.26
N THR A 169 8.74 -2.60 -21.08
CA THR A 169 8.63 -3.39 -22.31
C THR A 169 8.91 -4.88 -22.15
N GLY A 170 9.79 -5.29 -21.23
CA GLY A 170 10.26 -6.68 -21.22
C GLY A 170 10.54 -7.29 -19.85
N LYS A 171 10.86 -6.49 -18.83
CA LYS A 171 11.36 -7.03 -17.56
C LYS A 171 10.29 -7.13 -16.46
N TRP A 172 9.16 -6.44 -16.58
CA TRP A 172 8.14 -6.37 -15.50
C TRP A 172 7.61 -7.74 -15.07
N ILE A 173 7.35 -8.67 -16.00
CA ILE A 173 6.83 -10.03 -15.66
C ILE A 173 7.87 -10.81 -14.84
N ARG A 174 9.15 -10.72 -15.20
CA ARG A 174 10.21 -11.40 -14.47
C ARG A 174 10.35 -10.82 -13.05
N PHE A 175 10.35 -9.50 -12.92
CA PHE A 175 10.46 -8.85 -11.62
C PHE A 175 9.20 -9.05 -10.76
N MET A 176 8.02 -9.14 -11.37
CA MET A 176 6.76 -9.48 -10.71
C MET A 176 6.89 -10.75 -9.86
N PHE A 177 7.51 -11.80 -10.41
CA PHE A 177 7.70 -13.04 -9.67
C PHE A 177 8.96 -13.01 -8.80
N VAL A 178 10.10 -12.53 -9.30
CA VAL A 178 11.38 -12.59 -8.56
C VAL A 178 11.41 -11.64 -7.38
N VAL A 179 11.01 -10.38 -7.58
CA VAL A 179 10.96 -9.35 -6.53
C VAL A 179 9.68 -9.50 -5.72
N GLY A 180 8.55 -9.80 -6.38
CA GLY A 180 7.29 -10.02 -5.69
C GLY A 180 7.31 -11.25 -4.76
N ALA A 181 8.02 -12.32 -5.09
CA ALA A 181 8.16 -13.46 -4.18
C ALA A 181 8.86 -13.11 -2.87
N ARG A 182 9.82 -12.18 -2.87
CA ARG A 182 10.46 -11.69 -1.63
C ARG A 182 9.48 -10.92 -0.74
N LEU A 183 8.50 -10.29 -1.36
CA LEU A 183 7.43 -9.56 -0.68
C LEU A 183 6.25 -10.44 -0.29
N LEU A 184 6.16 -11.71 -0.72
CA LEU A 184 4.96 -12.53 -0.50
C LEU A 184 4.62 -12.66 0.98
N PHE A 185 5.62 -12.87 1.84
CA PHE A 185 5.42 -12.99 3.28
C PHE A 185 4.78 -11.72 3.85
N ALA A 186 5.41 -10.56 3.64
CA ALA A 186 4.88 -9.28 4.11
C ALA A 186 3.54 -8.93 3.45
N GLY A 187 3.33 -9.30 2.19
CA GLY A 187 2.07 -9.19 1.48
C GLY A 187 0.95 -9.97 2.16
N ILE A 188 1.17 -11.25 2.47
CA ILE A 188 0.19 -12.10 3.16
C ILE A 188 -0.17 -11.50 4.52
N PHE A 189 0.81 -11.04 5.31
CA PHE A 189 0.55 -10.35 6.57
C PHE A 189 -0.22 -9.05 6.39
N ALA A 190 0.14 -8.24 5.40
CA ALA A 190 -0.57 -7.01 5.07
C ALA A 190 -2.01 -7.31 4.61
N GLY A 191 -2.23 -8.42 3.90
CA GLY A 191 -3.54 -8.93 3.54
C GLY A 191 -4.36 -9.37 4.75
N PHE A 192 -3.74 -10.08 5.68
CA PHE A 192 -4.38 -10.49 6.93
C PHE A 192 -4.78 -9.27 7.79
N ALA A 193 -3.98 -8.21 7.82
CA ALA A 193 -4.33 -6.96 8.47
C ALA A 193 -5.41 -6.18 7.68
N PHE A 194 -5.34 -6.20 6.34
CA PHE A 194 -6.28 -5.51 5.47
C PHE A 194 -7.72 -5.97 5.72
N GLY A 195 -7.98 -7.28 5.79
CA GLY A 195 -9.34 -7.80 5.91
C GLY A 195 -10.10 -7.26 7.13
N PRO A 196 -9.65 -7.54 8.37
CA PRO A 196 -10.28 -7.03 9.59
C PRO A 196 -10.28 -5.50 9.65
N GLY A 197 -9.17 -4.83 9.29
CA GLY A 197 -9.09 -3.37 9.34
C GLY A 197 -10.08 -2.69 8.40
N ALA A 198 -10.19 -3.20 7.17
CA ALA A 198 -11.13 -2.68 6.19
C ALA A 198 -12.60 -2.99 6.57
N TRP A 199 -12.87 -4.14 7.20
CA TRP A 199 -14.18 -4.45 7.76
C TRP A 199 -14.58 -3.48 8.88
N ILE A 200 -13.65 -3.15 9.79
CA ILE A 200 -13.90 -2.16 10.84
C ILE A 200 -14.23 -0.81 10.20
N ILE A 201 -13.42 -0.35 9.24
CA ILE A 201 -13.65 0.92 8.53
C ILE A 201 -15.04 0.92 7.87
N ASP A 202 -15.44 -0.17 7.19
CA ASP A 202 -16.74 -0.32 6.56
C ASP A 202 -17.90 -0.13 7.55
N LYS A 203 -17.82 -0.77 8.73
CA LYS A 203 -18.83 -0.65 9.80
C LYS A 203 -19.07 0.79 10.24
N PHE A 204 -18.02 1.61 10.32
CA PHE A 204 -18.15 3.01 10.73
C PHE A 204 -18.54 3.93 9.60
N VAL A 205 -18.18 3.59 8.35
CA VAL A 205 -18.68 4.29 7.16
C VAL A 205 -20.19 4.05 6.99
N SER A 206 -20.68 2.87 7.35
CA SER A 206 -22.06 2.44 7.15
C SER A 206 -23.02 2.81 8.30
N SER A 207 -22.55 3.48 9.36
CA SER A 207 -23.39 3.83 10.52
C SER A 207 -24.55 4.78 10.17
N ASP A 208 -25.74 4.53 10.75
CA ASP A 208 -26.99 5.27 10.55
C ASP A 208 -26.92 6.76 10.95
N ASN A 209 -26.01 7.13 11.85
CA ASN A 209 -25.83 8.53 12.23
C ASN A 209 -24.99 9.28 11.19
N GLN A 210 -25.66 9.88 10.21
CA GLN A 210 -25.03 10.51 9.05
C GLN A 210 -24.01 11.60 9.44
N LYS A 211 -24.23 12.41 10.48
CA LYS A 211 -23.27 13.45 10.93
C LYS A 211 -22.01 12.84 11.56
N SER A 212 -22.17 11.81 12.37
CA SER A 212 -21.06 11.12 13.04
C SER A 212 -20.22 10.33 12.02
N SER A 213 -20.87 9.54 11.17
CA SER A 213 -20.23 8.74 10.12
C SER A 213 -19.27 9.56 9.25
N ARG A 214 -19.58 10.84 8.95
CA ARG A 214 -18.73 11.71 8.11
C ARG A 214 -17.31 11.87 8.66
N PHE A 215 -17.17 12.04 9.96
CA PHE A 215 -15.87 12.28 10.59
C PHE A 215 -15.29 11.00 11.18
N THR A 216 -16.13 10.14 11.78
CA THR A 216 -15.70 8.91 12.44
C THR A 216 -14.97 7.95 11.49
N SER A 217 -15.41 7.84 10.24
CA SER A 217 -14.74 6.98 9.25
C SER A 217 -13.31 7.41 8.95
N TRP A 218 -13.06 8.72 8.80
CA TRP A 218 -11.71 9.26 8.61
C TRP A 218 -10.86 9.09 9.86
N ILE A 219 -11.39 9.39 11.04
CA ILE A 219 -10.68 9.25 12.32
C ILE A 219 -10.21 7.80 12.50
N ILE A 220 -11.08 6.83 12.25
CA ILE A 220 -10.75 5.41 12.40
C ILE A 220 -9.76 4.96 11.33
N THR A 221 -9.90 5.45 10.10
CA THR A 221 -8.92 5.18 9.05
C THR A 221 -7.54 5.69 9.45
N PHE A 222 -7.45 6.92 9.98
CA PHE A 222 -6.18 7.47 10.47
C PHE A 222 -5.63 6.66 11.65
N ALA A 223 -6.45 6.31 12.63
CA ALA A 223 -6.02 5.53 13.79
C ALA A 223 -5.51 4.13 13.40
N MET A 224 -6.20 3.45 12.48
CA MET A 224 -5.76 2.15 11.96
C MET A 224 -4.50 2.27 11.11
N SER A 225 -4.43 3.28 10.24
CA SER A 225 -3.27 3.52 9.38
C SER A 225 -2.04 3.90 10.19
N SER A 226 -2.19 4.73 11.22
CA SER A 226 -1.10 5.09 12.13
C SER A 226 -0.65 3.87 12.93
N GLY A 227 -1.57 3.02 13.40
CA GLY A 227 -1.21 1.78 14.10
C GLY A 227 -0.36 0.85 13.25
N VAL A 228 -0.72 0.69 11.97
CA VAL A 228 0.05 -0.12 11.00
C VAL A 228 1.44 0.46 10.74
N ILE A 229 1.54 1.79 10.56
CA ILE A 229 2.83 2.45 10.33
C ILE A 229 3.71 2.38 11.58
N LEU A 230 3.16 2.64 12.77
CA LEU A 230 3.88 2.54 14.04
C LEU A 230 4.41 1.14 14.26
N PHE A 231 3.59 0.12 14.00
CA PHE A 231 4.03 -1.27 14.06
C PHE A 231 5.22 -1.55 13.12
N ALA A 232 5.15 -1.07 11.87
CA ALA A 232 6.25 -1.22 10.92
C ALA A 232 7.52 -0.48 11.36
N LEU A 233 7.38 0.72 11.94
CA LEU A 233 8.52 1.47 12.46
C LEU A 233 9.19 0.77 13.65
N ILE A 234 8.40 0.23 14.58
CA ILE A 234 8.89 -0.58 15.70
C ILE A 234 9.64 -1.82 15.19
N TRP A 235 9.05 -2.51 14.21
CA TRP A 235 9.67 -3.68 13.60
C TRP A 235 11.03 -3.35 12.96
N VAL A 236 11.12 -2.21 12.28
CA VAL A 236 12.35 -1.75 11.63
C VAL A 236 13.40 -1.28 12.65
N SER A 237 12.98 -0.71 13.79
CA SER A 237 13.92 -0.25 14.82
C SER A 237 14.60 -1.38 15.59
N GLY A 238 14.08 -2.62 15.54
CA GLY A 238 14.75 -3.79 16.10
C GLY A 238 14.78 -3.87 17.64
N ASP A 239 13.94 -3.07 18.31
CA ASP A 239 13.67 -3.14 19.75
C ASP A 239 12.43 -4.00 20.05
#